data_AF-A0A257EN68-F1
#
_entry.id   AF-A0A257EN68-F1
#
_cell.length_a   1.000
_cell.length_b   1.000
_cell.length_c   1.000
_cell.angle_alpha   90.00
_cell.angle_beta   90.00
_cell.angle_gamma   90.00
#
_symmetry.space_group_name_H-M   'P 1'
#
loop_
_entity.id
_entity.type
_entity.pdbx_description
1 polymer ?
#
loop_
_entity_poly.entity_id
_entity_poly.type
_entity_poly.pdbx_seq_one_letter_code
_entity_poly.pdbx_strand_id
1 'polypeptide(L)'
;MLAATAALAVGTSPAMAANNLIKNGSFELGSPGVNGFTYWTKTNVPDNVPTQDQPASVITYNNNSSYPNGAYGERVSPDNVVSASPDAVGTKAAYFVGDFSNNEGLGQLTYLGVGNYRVGFSYYLTQNGLNNVGNSSFSATIVGIPVASTVINGSSTAKVWRYASGVGQITLAGWYDTRFLFNSNRNPSKDIVIDRVFALKTTDAATVIIPPSVTAVPEPATWAMFGIGFGLAGSRLRRRKTLVAA
;
A
#
# COMPACT_ATOMS: atom_id res chain seq x y z
N MET A 1 20.96 -38.14 -53.75
CA MET A 1 19.75 -37.46 -53.24
C MET A 1 20.15 -36.61 -52.04
N LEU A 2 20.18 -35.28 -52.18
CA LEU A 2 20.40 -34.36 -51.08
C LEU A 2 19.03 -33.99 -50.50
N ALA A 3 18.76 -34.36 -49.23
CA ALA A 3 17.56 -33.94 -48.53
C ALA A 3 17.88 -32.70 -47.69
N ALA A 4 17.35 -31.54 -48.09
CA ALA A 4 17.42 -30.31 -47.32
C ALA A 4 16.37 -30.35 -46.20
N THR A 5 16.82 -30.36 -44.95
CA THR A 5 15.95 -30.25 -43.77
C THR A 5 15.70 -28.76 -43.50
N ALA A 6 14.47 -28.28 -43.73
CA ALA A 6 14.08 -26.93 -43.36
C ALA A 6 13.76 -26.88 -41.86
N ALA A 7 14.59 -26.19 -41.09
CA ALA A 7 14.32 -25.90 -39.68
C ALA A 7 13.24 -24.82 -39.58
N LEU A 8 12.06 -25.20 -39.08
CA LEU A 8 10.96 -24.28 -38.80
C LEU A 8 11.32 -23.48 -37.53
N ALA A 9 11.73 -22.23 -37.68
CA ALA A 9 11.94 -21.32 -36.57
C ALA A 9 10.58 -20.96 -35.95
N VAL A 10 10.25 -21.58 -34.81
CA VAL A 10 9.12 -21.15 -33.97
C VAL A 10 9.53 -19.83 -33.33
N GLY A 11 9.10 -18.72 -33.91
CA GLY A 11 9.27 -17.40 -33.31
C GLY A 11 8.48 -17.35 -32.01
N THR A 12 9.17 -17.37 -30.87
CA THR A 12 8.59 -17.00 -29.59
C THR A 12 8.41 -15.49 -29.58
N SER A 13 7.16 -15.03 -29.76
CA SER A 13 6.82 -13.64 -29.51
C SER A 13 7.23 -13.30 -28.07
N PRO A 14 8.01 -12.22 -27.83
CA PRO A 14 8.34 -11.83 -26.47
C PRO A 14 7.05 -11.55 -25.70
N ALA A 15 6.87 -12.22 -24.56
CA ALA A 15 5.76 -11.96 -23.67
C ALA A 15 5.78 -10.47 -23.30
N MET A 16 4.70 -9.76 -23.57
CA MET A 16 4.56 -8.38 -23.11
C MET A 16 4.72 -8.37 -21.59
N ALA A 17 5.63 -7.54 -21.07
CA ALA A 17 5.78 -7.34 -19.64
C ALA A 17 4.42 -6.91 -19.05
N ALA A 18 3.89 -7.71 -18.13
CA ALA A 18 2.66 -7.37 -17.44
C ALA A 18 2.85 -6.02 -16.72
N ASN A 19 1.94 -5.06 -16.90
CA ASN A 19 2.09 -3.75 -16.29
C ASN A 19 1.49 -3.75 -14.88
N ASN A 20 2.28 -3.38 -13.86
CA ASN A 20 1.77 -3.21 -12.51
C ASN A 20 0.75 -2.05 -12.47
N LEU A 21 -0.44 -2.32 -11.93
CA LEU A 21 -1.48 -1.29 -11.76
C LEU A 21 -1.25 -0.44 -10.50
N ILE A 22 -0.48 -0.95 -9.54
CA ILE A 22 -0.06 -0.21 -8.36
C ILE A 22 1.07 0.73 -8.75
N LYS A 23 0.93 2.02 -8.46
CA LYS A 23 1.97 3.00 -8.74
C LYS A 23 3.03 2.93 -7.66
N ASN A 24 4.30 2.87 -8.08
CA ASN A 24 5.45 2.77 -7.19
C ASN A 24 5.30 1.62 -6.17
N GLY A 25 4.86 0.46 -6.64
CA GLY A 25 4.63 -0.74 -5.84
C GLY A 25 5.88 -1.26 -5.14
N SER A 26 7.05 -1.03 -5.76
CA SER A 26 8.36 -1.37 -5.18
C SER A 26 9.10 -0.19 -4.50
N PHE A 27 8.42 0.93 -4.27
CA PHE A 27 8.99 2.08 -3.53
C PHE A 27 10.30 2.67 -4.08
N GLU A 28 10.60 2.46 -5.37
CA GLU A 28 11.84 2.93 -6.00
C GLU A 28 11.83 4.43 -6.29
N LEU A 29 10.65 5.04 -6.39
CA LEU A 29 10.49 6.47 -6.62
C LEU A 29 10.50 7.24 -5.28
N GLY A 30 11.30 8.31 -5.22
CA GLY A 30 11.50 9.12 -4.02
C GLY A 30 12.84 8.83 -3.32
N SER A 31 13.29 9.76 -2.48
CA SER A 31 14.50 9.56 -1.68
C SER A 31 14.22 8.70 -0.45
N PRO A 32 15.19 7.89 0.03
CA PRO A 32 15.06 7.22 1.32
C PRO A 32 14.69 8.19 2.46
N GLY A 33 14.03 7.64 3.48
CA GLY A 33 13.54 8.36 4.65
C GLY A 33 12.02 8.48 4.69
N VAL A 34 11.53 9.22 5.68
CA VAL A 34 10.09 9.34 6.01
C VAL A 34 9.25 10.00 4.91
N ASN A 35 9.88 10.74 4.01
CA ASN A 35 9.21 11.46 2.92
C ASN A 35 9.35 10.77 1.55
N GLY A 36 9.89 9.54 1.51
CA GLY A 36 10.17 8.81 0.27
C GLY A 36 8.96 8.23 -0.46
N PHE A 37 7.76 8.35 0.10
CA PHE A 37 6.55 7.66 -0.36
C PHE A 37 5.86 8.34 -1.56
N THR A 38 6.51 8.31 -2.73
CA THR A 38 5.92 8.85 -3.97
C THR A 38 4.70 8.02 -4.40
N TYR A 39 3.56 8.67 -4.68
CA TYR A 39 2.25 8.07 -5.01
C TYR A 39 1.54 7.31 -3.89
N TRP A 40 2.07 7.36 -2.68
CA TRP A 40 1.45 6.74 -1.52
C TRP A 40 1.05 7.82 -0.50
N THR A 41 -0.12 7.63 0.11
CA THR A 41 -0.61 8.49 1.19
C THR A 41 -0.36 7.79 2.51
N LYS A 42 0.31 8.48 3.45
CA LYS A 42 0.44 8.00 4.83
C LYS A 42 -0.76 8.47 5.66
N THR A 43 -1.21 7.64 6.58
CA THR A 43 -2.31 7.96 7.52
C THR A 43 -1.93 7.57 8.94
N ASN A 44 -2.51 8.26 9.94
CA ASN A 44 -2.17 8.07 11.35
C ASN A 44 -0.66 8.08 11.57
N VAL A 45 -0.01 9.08 10.94
CA VAL A 45 1.44 9.21 10.96
C VAL A 45 1.85 9.55 12.38
N PRO A 46 2.71 8.72 13.00
CA PRO A 46 3.41 9.04 14.22
C PRO A 46 3.91 10.48 14.33
N ASP A 47 3.93 11.07 15.52
CA ASP A 47 4.40 12.45 15.76
C ASP A 47 5.92 12.63 15.60
N ASN A 48 6.63 11.55 15.24
CA ASN A 48 8.07 11.48 15.00
C ASN A 48 8.90 11.75 16.26
N VAL A 49 8.34 11.51 17.46
CA VAL A 49 9.11 11.53 18.70
C VAL A 49 10.10 10.36 18.69
N PRO A 50 11.43 10.64 18.73
CA PRO A 50 12.49 9.70 18.35
C PRO A 50 12.55 8.43 19.21
N THR A 51 11.89 8.41 20.36
CA THR A 51 11.90 7.28 21.29
C THR A 51 10.61 6.47 21.29
N GLN A 52 9.54 6.85 20.60
CA GLN A 52 8.26 6.14 20.73
C GLN A 52 7.38 6.12 19.48
N ASP A 53 7.60 6.97 18.48
CA ASP A 53 6.59 7.12 17.43
C ASP A 53 7.32 7.42 16.11
N GLN A 54 7.81 6.37 15.46
CA GLN A 54 8.61 6.50 14.24
C GLN A 54 7.75 6.21 13.02
N PRO A 55 7.47 7.20 12.16
CA PRO A 55 6.66 6.97 11.00
C PRO A 55 7.36 6.06 10.01
N ALA A 56 6.57 5.35 9.20
CA ALA A 56 7.05 4.52 8.14
C ALA A 56 8.02 5.31 7.26
N SER A 57 9.06 4.64 6.78
CA SER A 57 10.10 5.22 5.95
C SER A 57 10.40 4.35 4.74
N VAL A 58 10.98 4.95 3.70
CA VAL A 58 11.59 4.18 2.61
C VAL A 58 13.06 3.94 3.00
N ILE A 59 13.50 2.69 3.03
CA ILE A 59 14.88 2.32 3.33
C ILE A 59 15.58 1.78 2.09
N THR A 60 16.91 1.77 2.09
CA THR A 60 17.71 1.17 1.00
C THR A 60 18.18 -0.24 1.39
N TYR A 61 18.12 -1.17 0.45
CA TYR A 61 18.67 -2.51 0.64
C TYR A 61 20.16 -2.51 0.92
N ASN A 62 20.60 -3.52 1.66
CA ASN A 62 21.98 -3.74 2.07
C ASN A 62 22.64 -2.55 2.80
N ASN A 63 21.83 -1.59 3.27
CA ASN A 63 22.28 -0.44 4.05
C ASN A 63 22.18 -0.74 5.55
N ASN A 64 23.24 -0.45 6.31
CA ASN A 64 23.30 -0.61 7.77
C ASN A 64 23.11 0.72 8.52
N SER A 65 22.59 1.75 7.86
CA SER A 65 22.23 3.01 8.52
C SER A 65 21.14 2.77 9.58
N SER A 66 21.06 3.68 10.53
CA SER A 66 19.91 3.74 11.44
C SER A 66 18.67 4.29 10.73
N TYR A 67 17.52 4.19 11.39
CA TYR A 67 16.31 4.92 10.99
C TYR A 67 16.62 6.42 10.80
N PRO A 68 16.06 7.10 9.78
CA PRO A 68 14.98 6.65 8.90
C PRO A 68 15.42 5.98 7.60
N ASN A 69 16.72 5.85 7.33
CA ASN A 69 17.24 5.41 6.03
C ASN A 69 17.65 3.93 6.00
N GLY A 70 17.63 3.25 7.15
CA GLY A 70 17.91 1.84 7.30
C GLY A 70 17.20 1.25 8.53
N ALA A 71 17.29 -0.07 8.67
CA ALA A 71 16.65 -0.80 9.76
C ALA A 71 17.65 -0.99 10.91
N TYR A 72 17.98 0.08 11.64
CA TYR A 72 18.79 -0.01 12.89
C TYR A 72 20.05 -0.89 12.83
N GLY A 73 20.89 -0.71 11.80
CA GLY A 73 22.12 -1.48 11.64
C GLY A 73 21.95 -2.81 10.92
N GLU A 74 20.73 -3.29 10.71
CA GLU A 74 20.45 -4.50 9.93
C GLU A 74 20.44 -4.21 8.43
N ARG A 75 21.18 -5.04 7.68
CA ARG A 75 21.18 -5.02 6.21
C ARG A 75 20.03 -5.88 5.68
N VAL A 76 18.92 -5.23 5.37
CA VAL A 76 17.79 -5.88 4.68
C VAL A 76 18.23 -6.25 3.26
N SER A 77 18.18 -7.55 2.92
CA SER A 77 18.53 -8.02 1.58
C SER A 77 17.49 -7.58 0.54
N PRO A 78 17.86 -7.42 -0.74
CA PRO A 78 16.88 -7.19 -1.80
C PRO A 78 15.82 -8.29 -1.87
N ASP A 79 14.58 -7.93 -2.22
CA ASP A 79 13.49 -8.88 -2.40
C ASP A 79 13.67 -9.72 -3.68
N ASN A 80 14.27 -10.90 -3.51
CA ASN A 80 14.46 -11.89 -4.56
C ASN A 80 13.45 -13.05 -4.49
N VAL A 81 12.36 -12.92 -3.73
CA VAL A 81 11.34 -13.96 -3.67
C VAL A 81 10.68 -14.11 -5.04
N VAL A 82 10.42 -15.35 -5.45
CA VAL A 82 9.62 -15.61 -6.65
C VAL A 82 8.19 -15.20 -6.36
N SER A 83 7.71 -14.17 -7.06
CA SER A 83 6.36 -13.63 -6.94
C SER A 83 5.75 -13.38 -8.32
N ALA A 84 4.46 -13.03 -8.34
CA ALA A 84 3.80 -12.59 -9.57
C ALA A 84 3.97 -11.08 -9.84
N SER A 85 4.75 -10.37 -9.02
CA SER A 85 5.05 -8.95 -9.26
C SER A 85 5.82 -8.79 -10.57
N PRO A 86 5.38 -7.93 -11.50
CA PRO A 86 6.12 -7.68 -12.73
C PRO A 86 7.31 -6.73 -12.53
N ASP A 87 7.31 -5.97 -11.42
CA ASP A 87 8.37 -5.01 -11.13
C ASP A 87 9.69 -5.76 -10.89
N ALA A 88 10.78 -5.25 -11.47
CA ALA A 88 12.12 -5.76 -11.22
C ALA A 88 12.50 -5.60 -9.74
N VAL A 89 13.43 -6.44 -9.27
CA VAL A 89 14.01 -6.28 -7.94
C VAL A 89 14.69 -4.91 -7.87
N GLY A 90 14.24 -4.10 -6.93
CA GLY A 90 14.70 -2.73 -6.75
C GLY A 90 15.89 -2.59 -5.79
N THR A 91 16.04 -1.39 -5.26
CA THR A 91 17.07 -1.01 -4.30
C THR A 91 16.49 -0.52 -2.98
N LYS A 92 15.17 -0.39 -2.87
CA LYS A 92 14.47 0.18 -1.73
C LYS A 92 13.30 -0.70 -1.29
N ALA A 93 12.78 -0.39 -0.11
CA ALA A 93 11.56 -0.96 0.42
C ALA A 93 10.90 -0.01 1.42
N ALA A 94 9.63 -0.24 1.71
CA ALA A 94 8.93 0.47 2.78
C ALA A 94 9.14 -0.24 4.12
N TYR A 95 9.38 0.51 5.19
CA TYR A 95 9.70 0.01 6.51
C TYR A 95 8.76 0.61 7.55
N PHE A 96 8.06 -0.24 8.29
CA PHE A 96 7.22 0.13 9.43
C PHE A 96 7.91 -0.30 10.71
N VAL A 97 8.19 0.67 11.57
CA VAL A 97 9.00 0.49 12.79
C VAL A 97 8.46 1.25 13.99
N GLY A 98 7.33 1.96 13.83
CA GLY A 98 6.75 2.74 14.91
C GLY A 98 6.48 1.90 16.17
N ASP A 99 6.75 2.49 17.32
CA ASP A 99 6.34 1.93 18.60
C ASP A 99 4.94 2.48 18.95
N PHE A 100 4.14 1.70 19.67
CA PHE A 100 2.74 2.08 19.99
C PHE A 100 1.87 2.53 18.79
N SER A 101 2.22 2.16 17.56
CA SER A 101 1.50 2.57 16.35
C SER A 101 0.03 2.14 16.44
N ASN A 102 -0.87 3.07 16.19
CA ASN A 102 -2.31 2.83 16.12
C ASN A 102 -2.80 3.10 14.70
N ASN A 103 -3.01 2.02 13.95
CA ASN A 103 -3.43 2.02 12.56
C ASN A 103 -2.57 2.93 11.67
N GLU A 104 -1.26 2.92 11.90
CA GLU A 104 -0.31 3.59 11.02
C GLU A 104 -0.46 2.98 9.63
N GLY A 105 -0.73 3.83 8.63
CA GLY A 105 -1.19 3.37 7.33
C GLY A 105 -0.40 3.92 6.17
N LEU A 106 -0.33 3.11 5.12
CA LEU A 106 0.14 3.50 3.80
C LEU A 106 -0.89 3.04 2.76
N GLY A 107 -1.36 3.93 1.91
CA GLY A 107 -2.36 3.57 0.92
C GLY A 107 -2.37 4.39 -0.36
N GLN A 108 -3.04 3.85 -1.37
CA GLN A 108 -3.30 4.51 -2.65
C GLN A 108 -4.62 4.01 -3.25
N LEU A 109 -5.25 4.87 -4.06
CA LEU A 109 -6.42 4.50 -4.86
C LEU A 109 -5.97 4.09 -6.27
N THR A 110 -6.55 3.00 -6.77
CA THR A 110 -6.29 2.50 -8.13
C THR A 110 -7.61 2.31 -8.86
N TYR A 111 -7.74 2.89 -10.05
CA TYR A 111 -8.91 2.67 -10.89
C TYR A 111 -8.80 1.32 -11.60
N LEU A 112 -9.82 0.47 -11.45
CA LEU A 112 -9.91 -0.85 -12.08
C LEU A 112 -11.18 -0.97 -12.91
N GLY A 113 -11.07 -1.70 -14.02
CA GLY A 113 -12.22 -2.18 -14.78
C GLY A 113 -12.73 -3.51 -14.24
N VAL A 114 -13.83 -4.00 -14.81
CA VAL A 114 -14.34 -5.35 -14.49
C VAL A 114 -13.34 -6.42 -14.92
N GLY A 115 -13.18 -7.44 -14.06
CA GLY A 115 -12.36 -8.61 -14.33
C GLY A 115 -11.74 -9.22 -13.07
N ASN A 116 -10.94 -10.26 -13.26
CA ASN A 116 -10.17 -10.89 -12.19
C ASN A 116 -8.80 -10.22 -12.10
N TYR A 117 -8.34 -10.05 -10.86
CA TYR A 117 -7.07 -9.41 -10.55
C TYR A 117 -6.29 -10.26 -9.57
N ARG A 118 -5.05 -10.59 -9.94
CA ARG A 118 -4.06 -11.16 -9.03
C ARG A 118 -3.34 -10.02 -8.35
N VAL A 119 -3.24 -10.12 -7.03
CA VAL A 119 -2.60 -9.11 -6.19
C VAL A 119 -1.62 -9.77 -5.24
N GLY A 120 -0.66 -8.99 -4.77
CA GLY A 120 0.26 -9.47 -3.77
C GLY A 120 1.30 -8.43 -3.40
N PHE A 121 2.12 -8.81 -2.44
CA PHE A 121 3.26 -8.05 -1.98
C PHE A 121 4.22 -9.01 -1.26
N SER A 122 5.46 -8.57 -1.12
CA SER A 122 6.46 -9.27 -0.33
C SER A 122 6.67 -8.58 1.00
N TYR A 123 7.04 -9.34 2.01
CA TYR A 123 7.41 -8.82 3.32
C TYR A 123 8.63 -9.52 3.91
N TYR A 124 9.31 -8.80 4.78
CA TYR A 124 10.50 -9.23 5.48
C TYR A 124 10.43 -8.75 6.92
N LEU A 125 10.70 -9.64 7.87
CA LEU A 125 10.80 -9.30 9.27
C LEU A 125 12.28 -9.19 9.63
N THR A 126 12.69 -8.07 10.20
CA THR A 126 14.09 -7.87 10.57
C THR A 126 14.42 -8.69 11.82
N GLN A 127 15.67 -9.12 11.97
CA GLN A 127 16.10 -9.78 13.20
C GLN A 127 16.14 -8.80 14.37
N ASN A 128 16.64 -7.58 14.16
CA ASN A 128 16.68 -6.59 15.23
C ASN A 128 15.27 -6.20 15.71
N GLY A 129 14.31 -6.01 14.81
CA GLY A 129 12.91 -5.82 15.15
C GLY A 129 12.32 -7.02 15.87
N LEU A 130 12.61 -8.25 15.42
CA LEU A 130 12.12 -9.45 16.10
C LEU A 130 12.71 -9.66 17.50
N ASN A 131 13.87 -9.09 17.80
CA ASN A 131 14.44 -9.09 19.15
C ASN A 131 13.74 -8.10 20.11
N ASN A 132 12.92 -7.20 19.60
CA ASN A 132 12.19 -6.23 20.41
C ASN A 132 11.11 -6.90 21.28
N VAL A 133 10.83 -6.31 22.44
CA VAL A 133 9.94 -6.87 23.46
C VAL A 133 8.46 -6.72 23.14
N GLY A 134 8.09 -5.72 22.34
CA GLY A 134 6.73 -5.49 21.87
C GLY A 134 6.34 -6.42 20.74
N ASN A 135 5.05 -6.72 20.64
CA ASN A 135 4.48 -7.37 19.46
C ASN A 135 3.90 -6.31 18.53
N SER A 136 3.81 -6.67 17.27
CA SER A 136 3.16 -5.84 16.26
C SER A 136 2.17 -6.66 15.47
N SER A 137 1.33 -5.99 14.69
CA SER A 137 0.45 -6.65 13.74
C SER A 137 0.45 -5.86 12.44
N PHE A 138 0.25 -6.60 11.36
CA PHE A 138 0.23 -6.05 10.02
C PHE A 138 -0.93 -6.63 9.25
N SER A 139 -1.64 -5.76 8.54
CA SER A 139 -2.67 -6.18 7.58
C SER A 139 -2.47 -5.48 6.25
N ALA A 140 -2.77 -6.22 5.18
CA ALA A 140 -2.62 -5.78 3.80
C ALA A 140 -3.92 -6.04 3.05
N THR A 141 -4.50 -4.97 2.51
CA THR A 141 -5.58 -5.01 1.54
C THR A 141 -5.05 -4.40 0.24
N ILE A 142 -5.14 -5.11 -0.88
CA ILE A 142 -4.69 -4.59 -2.18
C ILE A 142 -5.89 -4.54 -3.11
N VAL A 143 -6.21 -3.35 -3.61
CA VAL A 143 -7.40 -3.05 -4.42
C VAL A 143 -8.68 -3.67 -3.86
N GLY A 144 -8.87 -3.58 -2.54
CA GLY A 144 -10.00 -4.12 -1.79
C GLY A 144 -9.90 -5.60 -1.42
N ILE A 145 -8.90 -6.35 -1.92
CA ILE A 145 -8.69 -7.76 -1.60
C ILE A 145 -7.83 -7.89 -0.33
N PRO A 146 -8.31 -8.53 0.76
CA PRO A 146 -7.48 -8.81 1.92
C PRO A 146 -6.46 -9.90 1.57
N VAL A 147 -5.17 -9.56 1.59
CA VAL A 147 -4.07 -10.46 1.17
C VAL A 147 -3.33 -11.06 2.36
N ALA A 148 -3.21 -10.30 3.45
CA ALA A 148 -2.56 -10.76 4.67
C ALA A 148 -3.15 -10.07 5.90
N SER A 149 -3.18 -10.80 7.02
CA SER A 149 -3.43 -10.26 8.35
C SER A 149 -2.69 -11.13 9.35
N THR A 150 -1.72 -10.58 10.08
CA THR A 150 -0.89 -11.38 10.99
C THR A 150 -0.42 -10.60 12.21
N VAL A 151 -0.17 -11.34 13.28
CA VAL A 151 0.59 -10.86 14.45
C VAL A 151 2.05 -11.23 14.24
N ILE A 152 2.93 -10.26 14.44
CA ILE A 152 4.38 -10.41 14.44
C ILE A 152 4.80 -10.56 15.90
N ASN A 153 5.44 -11.68 16.23
CA ASN A 153 5.83 -12.04 17.60
C ASN A 153 7.21 -12.74 17.62
N GLY A 154 7.69 -13.16 18.79
CA GLY A 154 9.01 -13.77 18.95
C GLY A 154 9.20 -15.13 18.26
N SER A 155 8.14 -15.81 17.82
CA SER A 155 8.23 -17.06 17.06
C SER A 155 8.18 -16.84 15.54
N SER A 156 8.04 -15.60 15.09
CA SER A 156 8.08 -15.25 13.67
C SER A 156 9.49 -15.46 13.09
N THR A 157 9.58 -15.77 11.80
CA THR A 157 10.87 -16.02 11.14
C THR A 157 11.46 -14.72 10.61
N ALA A 158 12.65 -14.37 11.10
CA ALA A 158 13.41 -13.23 10.63
C ALA A 158 14.12 -13.50 9.31
N LYS A 159 14.57 -12.43 8.65
CA LYS A 159 15.60 -12.45 7.60
C LYS A 159 15.27 -13.24 6.35
N VAL A 160 13.99 -13.44 6.08
CA VAL A 160 13.51 -14.16 4.91
C VAL A 160 12.39 -13.36 4.27
N TRP A 161 12.53 -13.07 2.98
CA TRP A 161 11.43 -12.53 2.19
C TRP A 161 10.35 -13.59 2.01
N ARG A 162 9.13 -13.20 2.30
CA ARG A 162 7.92 -14.00 2.10
C ARG A 162 6.97 -13.24 1.22
N TYR A 163 6.17 -13.98 0.48
CA TYR A 163 5.24 -13.44 -0.49
C TYR A 163 3.81 -13.84 -0.13
N ALA A 164 2.91 -12.86 -0.08
CA ALA A 164 1.48 -13.05 0.14
C ALA A 164 0.69 -12.61 -1.09
N SER A 165 -0.33 -13.39 -1.47
CA SER A 165 -1.08 -13.14 -2.69
C SER A 165 -2.53 -13.62 -2.64
N GLY A 166 -3.35 -13.03 -3.49
CA GLY A 166 -4.74 -13.44 -3.69
C GLY A 166 -5.21 -13.14 -5.11
N VAL A 167 -6.37 -13.69 -5.47
CA VAL A 167 -7.08 -13.36 -6.72
C VAL A 167 -8.50 -12.94 -6.38
N GLY A 168 -8.88 -11.72 -6.76
CA GLY A 168 -10.21 -11.17 -6.53
C GLY A 168 -10.90 -10.76 -7.83
N GLN A 169 -12.23 -10.75 -7.81
CA GLN A 169 -13.05 -10.31 -8.92
C GLN A 169 -13.62 -8.91 -8.65
N ILE A 170 -13.38 -8.01 -9.59
CA ILE A 170 -13.98 -6.68 -9.65
C ILE A 170 -15.24 -6.77 -10.53
N THR A 171 -16.41 -6.58 -9.92
CA THR A 171 -17.71 -6.67 -10.62
C THR A 171 -18.24 -5.33 -11.12
N LEU A 172 -17.69 -4.22 -10.63
CA LEU A 172 -17.99 -2.87 -11.07
C LEU A 172 -16.70 -2.11 -11.32
N ALA A 173 -16.60 -1.37 -12.42
CA ALA A 173 -15.45 -0.50 -12.65
C ALA A 173 -15.47 0.69 -11.66
N GLY A 174 -14.31 1.06 -11.11
CA GLY A 174 -14.23 2.12 -10.11
C GLY A 174 -12.87 2.26 -9.46
N TRP A 175 -12.80 3.10 -8.44
CA TRP A 175 -11.60 3.29 -7.62
C TRP A 175 -11.59 2.31 -6.45
N TYR A 176 -10.49 1.58 -6.33
CA TYR A 176 -10.26 0.56 -5.30
C TYR A 176 -9.06 0.91 -4.43
N ASP A 177 -9.21 0.70 -3.13
CA ASP A 177 -8.19 1.07 -2.14
C ASP A 177 -7.17 -0.05 -1.94
N THR A 178 -5.89 0.32 -2.00
CA THR A 178 -4.78 -0.47 -1.50
C THR A 178 -4.32 0.15 -0.21
N ARG A 179 -4.27 -0.63 0.87
CA ARG A 179 -3.93 -0.17 2.20
C ARG A 179 -3.14 -1.21 2.99
N PHE A 180 -2.07 -0.73 3.60
CA PHE A 180 -1.34 -1.41 4.65
C PHE A 180 -1.64 -0.73 5.98
N LEU A 181 -1.89 -1.53 7.01
CA LEU A 181 -2.06 -1.04 8.38
C LEU A 181 -1.12 -1.78 9.29
N PHE A 182 -0.36 -1.00 10.05
CA PHE A 182 0.59 -1.46 11.05
C PHE A 182 0.13 -0.99 12.43
N ASN A 183 0.20 -1.91 13.40
CA ASN A 183 -0.02 -1.60 14.80
C ASN A 183 1.09 -2.21 15.64
N SER A 184 1.46 -1.54 16.71
CA SER A 184 2.45 -2.03 17.67
C SER A 184 2.06 -1.65 19.10
N ASN A 185 2.62 -2.32 20.12
CA ASN A 185 2.05 -2.25 21.47
C ASN A 185 3.02 -1.90 22.60
N ARG A 186 4.33 -1.79 22.33
CA ARG A 186 5.36 -1.40 23.29
C ARG A 186 6.47 -0.59 22.62
N ASN A 187 7.45 -0.18 23.42
CA ASN A 187 8.73 0.35 22.95
C ASN A 187 9.88 -0.48 23.54
N PRO A 188 10.77 -1.06 22.72
CA PRO A 188 10.65 -1.17 21.27
C PRO A 188 9.69 -2.31 20.88
N SER A 189 9.09 -2.23 19.69
CA SER A 189 8.19 -3.21 19.09
C SER A 189 8.75 -3.82 17.81
N LYS A 190 8.14 -4.94 17.39
CA LYS A 190 8.54 -5.64 16.17
C LYS A 190 8.23 -4.80 14.94
N ASP A 191 9.07 -4.92 13.93
CA ASP A 191 8.96 -4.14 12.70
C ASP A 191 8.68 -5.06 11.50
N ILE A 192 8.43 -4.43 10.35
CA ILE A 192 8.21 -5.12 9.08
C ILE A 192 8.66 -4.25 7.93
N VAL A 193 9.30 -4.87 6.96
CA VAL A 193 9.63 -4.29 5.67
C VAL A 193 8.70 -4.90 4.62
N ILE A 194 8.18 -4.08 3.71
CA ILE A 194 7.36 -4.53 2.58
C ILE A 194 7.92 -4.01 1.26
N ASP A 195 7.75 -4.80 0.20
CA ASP A 195 8.17 -4.44 -1.15
C ASP A 195 7.28 -5.11 -2.21
N ARG A 196 7.45 -4.71 -3.47
CA ARG A 196 6.87 -5.32 -4.68
C ARG A 196 5.36 -5.53 -4.58
N VAL A 197 4.66 -4.49 -4.14
CA VAL A 197 3.20 -4.46 -4.10
C VAL A 197 2.66 -4.39 -5.52
N PHE A 198 1.73 -5.26 -5.88
CA PHE A 198 1.21 -5.27 -7.23
C PHE A 198 -0.26 -5.65 -7.34
N ALA A 199 -0.84 -5.24 -8.48
CA ALA A 199 -2.12 -5.69 -8.97
C ALA A 199 -2.03 -5.89 -10.48
N LEU A 200 -2.42 -7.07 -10.94
CA LEU A 200 -2.37 -7.48 -12.35
C LEU A 200 -3.72 -8.04 -12.76
N LYS A 201 -4.21 -7.68 -13.94
CA LYS A 201 -5.35 -8.36 -14.54
C LYS A 201 -4.95 -9.81 -14.85
N THR A 202 -5.81 -10.77 -14.53
CA THR A 202 -5.56 -12.20 -14.74
C THR A 202 -6.80 -12.91 -15.27
N THR A 203 -6.58 -14.10 -15.85
CA THR A 203 -7.63 -15.08 -16.20
C THR A 203 -7.84 -16.13 -15.11
N ASP A 204 -7.02 -16.13 -14.06
CA ASP A 204 -7.17 -17.04 -12.92
C ASP A 204 -8.54 -16.87 -12.26
N ALA A 205 -9.10 -17.96 -11.74
CA ALA A 205 -10.35 -17.92 -10.99
C ALA A 205 -10.16 -17.11 -9.70
N ALA A 206 -11.07 -16.16 -9.46
CA ALA A 206 -11.10 -15.40 -8.21
C ALA A 206 -11.64 -16.25 -7.06
N THR A 207 -11.07 -16.07 -5.87
CA THR A 207 -11.57 -16.70 -4.64
C THR A 207 -12.44 -15.75 -3.82
N VAL A 208 -12.44 -14.46 -4.15
CA VAL A 208 -13.20 -13.41 -3.45
C VAL A 208 -13.81 -12.45 -4.47
N ILE A 209 -15.05 -12.03 -4.24
CA ILE A 209 -15.71 -10.95 -4.99
C ILE A 209 -15.56 -9.66 -4.20
N ILE A 210 -15.09 -8.59 -4.86
CA ILE A 210 -14.83 -7.30 -4.22
C ILE A 210 -15.92 -6.30 -4.62
N PRO A 211 -16.75 -5.83 -3.66
CA PRO A 211 -17.70 -4.76 -3.94
C PRO A 211 -16.97 -3.43 -4.19
N PRO A 212 -17.56 -2.49 -4.94
CA PRO A 212 -16.96 -1.18 -5.15
C PRO A 212 -16.72 -0.46 -3.82
N SER A 213 -15.52 0.10 -3.63
CA SER A 213 -15.27 1.04 -2.52
C SER A 213 -15.99 2.35 -2.80
N VAL A 214 -17.13 2.54 -2.15
CA VAL A 214 -17.88 3.80 -2.16
C VAL A 214 -17.02 4.91 -1.55
N THR A 215 -16.31 5.67 -2.37
CA THR A 215 -15.97 7.05 -1.98
C THR A 215 -17.24 7.85 -2.20
N ALA A 216 -18.06 7.96 -1.15
CA ALA A 216 -19.21 8.83 -1.13
C ALA A 216 -18.73 10.28 -1.29
N VAL A 217 -18.52 10.71 -2.53
CA VAL A 217 -18.53 12.12 -2.88
C VAL A 217 -19.98 12.56 -2.66
N PRO A 218 -20.26 13.57 -1.82
CA PRO A 218 -21.61 14.06 -1.66
C PRO A 218 -22.15 14.41 -3.04
N GLU A 219 -23.23 13.72 -3.44
CA GLU A 219 -23.83 13.94 -4.75
C GLU A 219 -24.16 15.43 -4.92
N PRO A 220 -24.23 15.96 -6.16
CA PRO A 220 -24.57 17.36 -6.42
C PRO A 220 -25.82 17.86 -5.66
N ALA A 221 -26.75 16.96 -5.32
CA ALA A 221 -27.89 17.25 -4.46
C ALA A 221 -27.50 17.71 -3.04
N THR A 222 -26.44 17.16 -2.45
CA THR A 222 -25.96 17.58 -1.12
C THR A 222 -25.41 19.00 -1.16
N TRP A 223 -24.69 19.36 -2.22
CA TRP A 223 -24.25 20.74 -2.47
C TRP A 223 -25.41 21.68 -2.74
N ALA A 224 -26.41 21.23 -3.50
CA ALA A 224 -27.63 21.98 -3.75
C ALA A 224 -28.41 22.25 -2.45
N MET A 225 -28.52 21.27 -1.55
CA MET A 225 -29.17 21.42 -0.24
C MET A 225 -28.39 22.39 0.67
N PHE A 226 -27.05 22.37 0.60
CA PHE A 226 -26.21 23.34 1.31
C PHE A 226 -26.42 24.77 0.77
N GLY A 227 -26.45 24.92 -0.56
CA GLY A 227 -26.74 26.19 -1.23
C GLY A 227 -28.14 26.74 -0.93
N ILE A 228 -29.15 25.86 -0.94
CA ILE A 228 -30.54 26.22 -0.58
C ILE A 228 -30.63 26.61 0.90
N GLY A 229 -29.97 25.87 1.80
CA GLY A 229 -29.94 26.17 3.24
C GLY A 229 -29.37 27.55 3.53
N PHE A 230 -28.23 27.91 2.91
CA PHE A 230 -27.66 29.25 3.06
C PHE A 230 -28.48 30.34 2.37
N GLY A 231 -29.06 30.05 1.20
CA GLY A 231 -29.96 30.99 0.51
C GLY A 231 -31.18 31.34 1.37
N LEU A 232 -31.79 30.35 2.01
CA LEU A 232 -32.92 30.55 2.92
C LEU A 232 -32.52 31.31 4.19
N ALA A 233 -31.39 30.96 4.82
CA ALA A 233 -30.88 31.66 6.00
C ALA A 233 -30.55 33.14 5.69
N GLY A 234 -29.86 33.40 4.56
CA GLY A 234 -29.54 34.75 4.11
C GLY A 234 -30.79 35.59 3.79
N SER A 235 -31.81 34.98 3.18
CA SER A 235 -33.09 35.66 2.90
C SER A 235 -33.83 36.07 4.18
N ARG A 236 -33.74 35.26 5.25
CA ARG A 236 -34.33 35.56 6.56
C ARG A 236 -33.58 36.65 7.32
N LEU A 237 -32.25 36.70 7.19
CA LEU A 237 -31.43 37.76 7.79
C LEU A 237 -31.62 39.12 7.09
N ARG A 238 -31.81 39.13 5.77
CA ARG A 238 -32.05 40.37 5.00
C ARG A 238 -33.36 41.07 5.38
N ARG A 239 -34.36 40.34 5.87
CA ARG A 239 -35.65 40.89 6.33
C ARG A 239 -35.58 41.56 7.72
N ARG A 240 -34.44 41.50 8.42
CA ARG A 240 -34.25 42.13 9.74
C ARG A 240 -33.51 43.47 9.69
N LYS A 241 -33.60 44.21 8.59
CA LYS A 241 -33.26 45.65 8.63
C LYS A 241 -34.52 46.42 9.05
N THR A 242 -34.70 46.55 10.36
CA THR A 242 -35.65 47.49 10.94
C THR A 242 -35.21 48.90 10.56
N LEU A 243 -36.12 49.68 9.97
CA LEU A 243 -35.98 51.12 9.81
C LEU A 243 -35.77 51.74 11.19
N VAL A 244 -34.61 52.35 11.43
CA VAL A 244 -34.47 53.37 12.47
C VAL A 244 -34.92 54.68 11.82
N ALA A 245 -36.15 55.08 12.11
CA ALA A 245 -36.64 56.44 11.87
C ALA A 245 -36.30 57.32 13.08
N ALA A 246 -36.11 58.61 12.78
CA ALA A 246 -35.59 59.70 13.60
C ALA A 246 -36.13 59.81 15.04
#